data_AF-A0A7X8JP90-F1
#
_entry.id   AF-A0A7X8JP90-F1
#
_cell.length_a   1.000
_cell.length_b   1.000
_cell.length_c   1.000
_cell.angle_alpha   90.00
_cell.angle_beta   90.00
_cell.angle_gamma   90.00
#
_symmetry.space_group_name_H-M   'P 1'
#
loop_
_entity.id
_entity.type
_entity.pdbx_description
1 polymer ?
#
loop_
_entity_poly.entity_id
_entity_poly.type
_entity_poly.pdbx_seq_one_letter_code
_entity_poly.pdbx_strand_id
1 'polypeptide(L)'
;MLFNSVIFIFAFFPLTVITYFILLRKQWVDVAHWFLIGASFVVYGWVNPYYSVILLSSIIFNYLIAKAITTNYKHCSRNILILGICVNVSGLIVFKYYNFLINNINPIFNIQLPLLHLGLGLGISFITFMQIAYIVQVYQGIITDFNFKEYALFASFFPKLINGPIAYYEETIPQFTSPTSLKPNYDNMAKGSYIFFIGLFKKLVVADTLALVANSGFDASTTLTVIEAWLTSLAYTFQIYFDFSGYIDMAIGIALFFNILLPINFNSPYKAMNIRDFWKRWHITLTRFLTTYIYIPLGGNRNGEASTLRNIIITFVISGFWHGAGWTFVFWGFL
;
A
#
# COMPACT_ATOMS: atom_id res chain seq x y z
N MET A 1 7.08 7.43 10.05
CA MET A 1 6.47 8.45 10.93
C MET A 1 4.98 8.37 10.77
N LEU A 2 4.22 8.25 11.86
CA LEU A 2 2.77 8.07 11.77
C LEU A 2 2.05 9.40 11.53
N PHE A 3 1.02 9.40 10.68
CA PHE A 3 0.27 10.61 10.33
C PHE A 3 -0.53 11.22 11.48
N ASN A 4 -0.92 10.39 12.45
CA ASN A 4 -1.59 10.83 13.67
C ASN A 4 -0.63 11.30 14.78
N SER A 5 0.69 11.29 14.56
CA SER A 5 1.66 11.76 15.56
C SER A 5 1.73 13.28 15.62
N VAL A 6 1.89 13.83 16.83
CA VAL A 6 1.98 15.28 17.08
C VAL A 6 3.11 15.91 16.25
N ILE A 7 4.28 15.28 16.21
CA ILE A 7 5.43 15.78 15.44
C ILE A 7 5.16 15.79 13.94
N PHE A 8 4.30 14.89 13.44
CA PHE A 8 3.90 14.90 12.04
C PHE A 8 2.97 16.05 11.73
N ILE A 9 1.91 16.17 12.52
CA ILE A 9 0.84 17.14 12.30
C ILE A 9 1.35 18.57 12.43
N PHE A 10 2.14 18.87 13.46
CA PHE A 10 2.49 20.25 13.81
C PHE A 10 3.87 20.71 13.34
N ALA A 11 4.78 19.79 13.00
CA ALA A 11 6.12 20.15 12.56
C ALA A 11 6.42 19.65 11.13
N PHE A 12 6.52 18.33 10.94
CA PHE A 12 6.98 17.77 9.68
C PHE A 12 6.07 18.13 8.50
N PHE A 13 4.76 17.95 8.64
CA PHE A 13 3.84 18.14 7.53
C PHE A 13 3.71 19.62 7.09
N PRO A 14 3.46 20.59 8.00
CA PRO A 14 3.42 22.00 7.63
C PRO A 14 4.74 22.48 7.01
N LEU A 15 5.88 22.09 7.61
CA LEU A 15 7.20 22.46 7.10
C LEU A 15 7.43 21.91 5.69
N THR A 16 7.02 20.67 5.43
CA THR A 16 7.15 20.02 4.12
C THR A 16 6.31 20.74 3.07
N VAL A 17 5.03 21.03 3.36
CA VAL A 17 4.14 21.74 2.43
C VAL A 17 4.66 23.15 2.13
N ILE A 18 5.03 23.90 3.17
CA ILE A 18 5.53 25.28 3.02
C ILE A 18 6.81 25.29 2.18
N THR A 19 7.78 24.43 2.51
CA THR A 19 9.05 24.37 1.77
C THR A 19 8.82 23.97 0.31
N TYR A 20 7.98 22.96 0.07
CA TYR A 20 7.64 22.51 -1.28
C TYR A 20 7.08 23.65 -2.14
N PHE A 21 6.09 24.41 -1.65
CA PHE A 21 5.53 25.52 -2.43
C PHE A 21 6.44 26.76 -2.50
N ILE A 22 7.31 26.99 -1.52
CA ILE A 22 8.35 28.03 -1.63
C ILE A 22 9.31 27.70 -2.78
N LEU A 23 9.75 26.45 -2.90
CA LEU A 23 10.63 26.00 -3.99
C LEU A 23 9.92 26.11 -5.35
N LEU A 24 8.64 25.72 -5.43
CA LEU A 24 7.84 25.88 -6.64
C LEU A 24 7.62 27.35 -7.03
N ARG A 25 7.39 28.24 -6.06
CA ARG A 25 7.26 29.69 -6.31
C ARG A 25 8.54 30.28 -6.90
N LYS A 26 9.71 29.76 -6.52
CA LYS A 26 11.02 30.11 -7.10
C LYS A 26 11.28 29.48 -8.48
N GLN A 27 10.31 28.75 -9.05
CA GLN A 27 10.44 27.99 -10.29
C GLN A 27 11.50 26.86 -10.21
N TRP A 28 11.85 26.41 -9.00
CA TRP A 28 12.80 25.30 -8.79
C TRP A 28 12.08 23.96 -8.71
N VAL A 29 11.36 23.60 -9.78
CA VAL A 29 10.49 22.41 -9.81
C VAL A 29 11.25 21.13 -9.50
N ASP A 30 12.41 20.94 -10.12
CA ASP A 30 13.25 19.75 -9.90
C ASP A 30 13.72 19.63 -8.44
N VAL A 31 14.11 20.76 -7.85
CA VAL A 31 14.52 20.81 -6.44
C VAL A 31 13.34 20.51 -5.52
N ALA A 32 12.14 20.99 -5.84
CA ALA A 32 10.93 20.69 -5.09
C ALA A 32 10.58 19.19 -5.11
N HIS A 33 10.72 18.54 -6.27
CA HIS A 33 10.51 17.09 -6.39
C HIS A 33 11.55 16.29 -5.62
N TRP A 34 12.84 16.64 -5.73
CA TRP A 34 13.90 15.98 -4.95
C TRP A 34 13.75 16.21 -3.44
N PHE A 35 13.32 17.41 -3.04
CA PHE A 35 12.97 17.71 -1.65
C PHE A 35 11.85 16.80 -1.16
N LEU A 36 10.79 16.62 -1.95
CA LEU A 36 9.65 15.77 -1.59
C LEU A 36 10.03 14.28 -1.54
N ILE A 37 10.92 13.82 -2.44
CA ILE A 37 11.55 12.50 -2.34
C ILE A 37 12.28 12.40 -1.00
N GLY A 38 13.21 13.32 -0.69
CA GLY A 38 13.98 13.30 0.55
C GLY A 38 13.09 13.31 1.81
N ALA A 39 12.06 14.16 1.84
CA ALA A 39 11.06 14.20 2.90
C ALA A 39 10.36 12.84 3.06
N SER A 40 10.08 12.16 1.95
CA SER A 40 9.45 10.84 1.99
C SER A 40 10.36 9.76 2.58
N PHE A 41 11.65 9.80 2.27
CA PHE A 41 12.65 8.92 2.90
C PHE A 41 12.80 9.19 4.40
N VAL A 42 12.64 10.43 4.87
CA VAL A 42 12.61 10.73 6.31
C VAL A 42 11.38 10.10 6.97
N VAL A 43 10.19 10.22 6.36
CA VAL A 43 8.96 9.59 6.90
C VAL A 43 9.12 8.07 6.98
N TYR A 44 9.63 7.45 5.93
CA TYR A 44 9.77 5.99 5.87
C TYR A 44 10.83 5.48 6.85
N GLY A 45 11.98 6.12 6.90
CA GLY A 45 13.11 5.76 7.76
C GLY A 45 12.99 6.21 9.22
N TRP A 46 11.91 6.90 9.60
CA TRP A 46 11.74 7.50 10.93
C TRP A 46 11.89 6.50 12.08
N VAL A 47 11.33 5.30 11.93
CA VAL A 47 11.43 4.25 12.96
C VAL A 47 12.76 3.51 12.85
N ASN A 48 13.20 3.26 11.62
CA ASN A 48 14.46 2.59 11.35
C ASN A 48 15.04 3.07 10.01
N PRO A 49 16.22 3.73 10.01
CA PRO A 49 16.88 4.19 8.78
C PRO A 49 17.16 3.09 7.75
N TYR A 50 17.29 1.82 8.17
CA TYR A 50 17.48 0.69 7.25
C TYR A 50 16.31 0.53 6.28
N TYR A 51 15.08 0.90 6.66
CA TYR A 51 13.94 0.86 5.74
C TYR A 51 14.13 1.79 4.55
N SER A 52 14.71 2.97 4.77
CA SER A 52 15.06 3.91 3.69
C SER A 52 16.11 3.35 2.74
N VAL A 53 17.09 2.59 3.24
CA VAL A 53 18.06 1.89 2.39
C VAL A 53 17.35 0.83 1.53
N ILE A 54 16.49 0.01 2.13
CA ILE A 54 15.71 -1.01 1.41
C ILE A 54 14.84 -0.37 0.32
N LEU A 55 14.16 0.73 0.63
CA LEU A 55 13.35 1.48 -0.33
C LEU A 55 14.21 2.01 -1.48
N LEU A 56 15.37 2.61 -1.18
CA LEU A 56 16.27 3.12 -2.21
C LEU A 56 16.78 2.01 -3.12
N SER A 57 17.26 0.90 -2.54
CA SER A 57 17.73 -0.28 -3.30
C SER A 57 16.63 -0.83 -4.20
N SER A 58 15.41 -0.92 -3.68
CA SER A 58 14.23 -1.38 -4.39
C SER A 58 13.83 -0.44 -5.54
N ILE A 59 13.91 0.89 -5.33
CA ILE A 59 13.68 1.90 -6.38
C ILE A 59 14.75 1.78 -7.48
N ILE A 60 16.03 1.74 -7.12
CA ILE A 60 17.12 1.62 -8.10
C ILE A 60 16.95 0.35 -8.92
N PHE A 61 16.71 -0.79 -8.26
CA PHE A 61 16.52 -2.08 -8.92
C PHE A 61 15.37 -2.03 -9.93
N ASN A 62 14.18 -1.59 -9.50
CA ASN A 62 13.01 -1.57 -10.38
C ASN A 62 13.14 -0.55 -11.52
N TYR A 63 13.81 0.57 -11.30
CA TYR A 63 14.14 1.52 -12.36
C TYR A 63 15.06 0.88 -13.43
N LEU A 64 16.09 0.16 -13.00
CA LEU A 64 17.01 -0.54 -13.91
C LEU A 64 16.29 -1.65 -14.69
N ILE A 65 15.41 -2.41 -14.03
CA ILE A 65 14.57 -3.42 -14.69
C ILE A 65 13.66 -2.77 -15.74
N ALA A 66 12.97 -1.69 -15.39
CA ALA A 66 12.11 -0.97 -16.33
C ALA A 66 12.91 -0.45 -17.54
N LYS A 67 14.08 0.16 -17.30
CA LYS A 67 14.97 0.59 -18.39
C LYS A 67 15.39 -0.58 -19.26
N ALA A 68 15.84 -1.70 -18.68
CA ALA A 68 16.26 -2.89 -19.40
C ALA A 68 15.13 -3.54 -20.23
N ILE A 69 13.87 -3.45 -19.76
CA ILE A 69 12.68 -3.87 -20.52
C ILE A 69 12.51 -2.99 -21.76
N THR A 70 12.63 -1.66 -21.62
CA THR A 70 12.47 -0.73 -22.76
C THR A 70 13.59 -0.83 -23.78
N THR A 71 14.84 -1.13 -23.38
CA THR A 71 15.96 -1.23 -24.33
C THR A 71 15.96 -2.54 -25.13
N ASN A 72 15.41 -3.64 -24.57
CA ASN A 72 15.44 -4.97 -25.20
C ASN A 72 14.07 -5.34 -25.79
N TYR A 73 13.76 -4.89 -27.00
CA TYR A 73 12.47 -5.18 -27.61
C TYR A 73 12.25 -6.69 -27.94
N LYS A 74 11.06 -7.17 -27.58
CA LYS A 74 10.37 -8.43 -27.89
C LYS A 74 10.83 -9.75 -27.25
N HIS A 75 12.09 -10.19 -27.30
CA HIS A 75 12.44 -11.55 -26.85
C HIS A 75 13.02 -11.64 -25.43
N CYS A 76 13.90 -10.71 -25.03
CA CYS A 76 14.50 -10.72 -23.68
C CYS A 76 13.67 -9.97 -22.63
N SER A 77 12.76 -9.08 -23.04
CA SER A 77 11.93 -8.27 -22.13
C SER A 77 11.07 -9.11 -21.19
N ARG A 78 10.58 -10.27 -21.63
CA ARG A 78 9.76 -11.17 -20.80
C ARG A 78 10.58 -11.79 -19.67
N ASN A 79 11.81 -12.24 -19.94
CA ASN A 79 12.67 -12.83 -18.91
C ASN A 79 13.11 -11.77 -17.89
N ILE A 80 13.39 -10.54 -18.35
CA ILE A 80 13.71 -9.41 -17.48
C ILE A 80 12.50 -9.05 -16.59
N LEU A 81 11.29 -9.05 -17.15
CA LEU A 81 10.06 -8.86 -16.36
C LEU A 81 9.90 -9.94 -15.29
N ILE A 82 10.05 -11.22 -15.67
CA ILE A 82 9.96 -12.34 -14.72
C ILE A 82 10.99 -12.18 -13.62
N LEU A 83 12.24 -11.86 -13.94
CA LEU A 83 13.28 -11.58 -12.96
C LEU A 83 12.87 -10.44 -12.02
N GLY A 84 12.37 -9.34 -12.56
CA GLY A 84 11.88 -8.20 -11.79
C GLY A 84 10.77 -8.58 -10.81
N ILE A 85 9.76 -9.31 -11.28
CA ILE A 85 8.67 -9.82 -10.43
C ILE A 85 9.21 -10.76 -9.35
N CYS A 86 10.07 -11.72 -9.72
CA CYS A 86 10.66 -12.67 -8.79
C CYS A 86 11.46 -11.98 -7.68
N VAL A 87 12.27 -10.97 -7.99
CA VAL A 87 13.05 -10.24 -6.97
C VAL A 87 12.14 -9.44 -6.04
N ASN A 88 11.12 -8.77 -6.57
CA ASN A 88 10.14 -8.04 -5.76
C ASN A 88 9.38 -8.98 -4.80
N VAL A 89 8.90 -10.11 -5.31
CA VAL A 89 8.21 -11.13 -4.50
C VAL A 89 9.18 -11.78 -3.50
N SER A 90 10.44 -12.02 -3.87
CA SER A 90 11.45 -12.58 -2.96
C SER A 90 11.74 -11.63 -1.80
N GLY A 91 11.84 -10.32 -2.07
CA GLY A 91 11.95 -9.31 -1.02
C GLY A 91 10.77 -9.36 -0.04
N LEU A 92 9.55 -9.47 -0.57
CA LEU A 92 8.35 -9.66 0.25
C LEU A 92 8.42 -10.96 1.09
N ILE A 93 8.86 -12.08 0.49
CA ILE A 93 9.06 -13.36 1.19
C ILE A 93 10.04 -13.21 2.36
N VAL A 94 11.20 -12.60 2.14
CA VAL A 94 12.24 -12.43 3.18
C VAL A 94 11.73 -11.54 4.32
N PHE A 95 11.15 -10.38 4.01
CA PHE A 95 10.76 -9.41 5.05
C PHE A 95 9.44 -9.73 5.75
N LYS A 96 8.54 -10.48 5.11
CA LYS A 96 7.19 -10.74 5.65
C LYS A 96 6.96 -12.19 6.04
N TYR A 97 7.51 -13.16 5.30
CA TYR A 97 7.15 -14.57 5.45
C TYR A 97 8.28 -15.46 5.95
N TYR A 98 9.52 -14.97 6.04
CA TYR A 98 10.66 -15.78 6.46
C TYR A 98 10.41 -16.52 7.78
N ASN A 99 10.01 -15.79 8.83
CA ASN A 99 9.75 -16.42 10.14
C ASN A 99 8.60 -17.43 10.08
N PHE A 100 7.56 -17.17 9.30
CA PHE A 100 6.48 -18.14 9.10
C PHE A 100 6.97 -19.40 8.37
N LEU A 101 7.79 -19.26 7.32
CA LEU A 101 8.36 -20.40 6.60
C LEU A 101 9.26 -21.24 7.50
N ILE A 102 10.18 -20.58 8.23
CA ILE A 102 11.10 -21.26 9.16
C ILE A 102 10.36 -21.98 10.28
N ASN A 103 9.31 -21.37 10.84
CA ASN A 103 8.48 -22.02 11.87
C ASN A 103 7.74 -23.28 11.37
N ASN A 104 7.42 -23.37 10.07
CA ASN A 104 6.82 -24.58 9.50
C ASN A 104 7.89 -25.61 9.05
N ILE A 105 9.05 -25.17 8.59
CA ILE A 105 10.12 -26.05 8.07
C ILE A 105 10.92 -26.71 9.20
N ASN A 106 11.30 -25.95 10.24
CA ASN A 106 12.15 -26.44 11.32
C ASN A 106 11.60 -27.72 11.98
N PRO A 107 10.29 -27.83 12.32
CA PRO A 107 9.73 -29.06 12.89
C PRO A 107 9.68 -30.24 11.91
N ILE A 108 9.45 -29.98 10.62
CA ILE A 108 9.30 -31.03 9.59
C ILE A 108 10.64 -31.68 9.26
N PHE A 109 11.69 -30.88 9.10
CA PHE A 109 13.01 -31.35 8.69
C PHE A 109 13.98 -31.52 9.87
N ASN A 110 13.54 -31.20 11.09
CA ASN A 110 14.36 -31.21 12.30
C ASN A 110 15.65 -30.37 12.16
N ILE A 111 15.55 -29.21 11.50
CA ILE A 111 16.64 -28.24 11.30
C ILE A 111 16.41 -27.05 12.24
N GLN A 112 17.47 -26.35 12.66
CA GLN A 112 17.39 -25.13 13.45
C GLN A 112 17.89 -23.92 12.65
N LEU A 113 17.09 -23.49 11.67
CA LEU A 113 17.36 -22.21 11.00
C LEU A 113 16.99 -21.05 11.93
N PRO A 114 17.83 -20.01 12.04
CA PRO A 114 17.58 -18.87 12.93
C PRO A 114 16.41 -18.03 12.44
N LEU A 115 15.61 -17.50 13.37
CA LEU A 115 14.56 -16.53 13.03
C LEU A 115 15.18 -15.16 12.74
N LEU A 116 14.84 -14.59 11.59
CA LEU A 116 15.20 -13.22 11.25
C LEU A 116 14.09 -12.31 11.80
N HIS A 117 14.30 -11.76 12.99
CA HIS A 117 13.42 -10.73 13.57
C HIS A 117 13.61 -9.36 12.87
N LEU A 118 13.66 -9.37 11.52
CA LEU A 118 13.57 -8.17 10.72
C LEU A 118 12.22 -7.52 11.09
N GLY A 119 12.27 -6.37 11.77
CA GLY A 119 11.07 -5.69 12.23
C GLY A 119 10.07 -5.54 11.09
N LEU A 120 8.78 -5.73 11.37
CA LEU A 120 7.67 -5.68 10.40
C LEU A 120 7.97 -4.60 9.35
N GLY A 121 8.29 -5.01 8.12
CA GLY A 121 8.63 -4.09 7.04
C GLY A 121 7.44 -3.21 6.71
N LEU A 122 7.29 -2.09 7.43
CA LEU A 122 6.11 -1.22 7.36
C LEU A 122 5.94 -0.76 5.92
N GLY A 123 4.82 -1.15 5.30
CA GLY A 123 4.49 -0.77 3.92
C GLY A 123 5.25 -1.49 2.80
N ILE A 124 6.16 -2.43 3.11
CA ILE A 124 6.91 -3.15 2.06
C ILE A 124 5.98 -3.86 1.08
N SER A 125 4.85 -4.38 1.58
CA SER A 125 3.84 -5.05 0.75
C SER A 125 3.18 -4.10 -0.26
N PHE A 126 2.90 -2.86 0.12
CA PHE A 126 2.29 -1.86 -0.78
C PHE A 126 3.30 -1.37 -1.81
N ILE A 127 4.54 -1.13 -1.39
CA ILE A 127 5.64 -0.75 -2.28
C ILE A 127 5.87 -1.84 -3.34
N THR A 128 5.98 -3.10 -2.93
CA THR A 128 6.14 -4.24 -3.84
C THR A 128 5.02 -4.28 -4.91
N PHE A 129 3.75 -4.06 -4.52
CA PHE A 129 2.64 -4.05 -5.47
C PHE A 129 2.72 -2.88 -6.46
N MET A 130 3.01 -1.66 -5.99
CA MET A 130 3.18 -0.51 -6.87
C MET A 130 4.34 -0.70 -7.85
N GLN A 131 5.43 -1.32 -7.41
CA GLN A 131 6.61 -1.57 -8.24
C GLN A 131 6.39 -2.68 -9.26
N ILE A 132 5.72 -3.78 -8.87
CA ILE A 132 5.30 -4.83 -9.81
C ILE A 132 4.35 -4.26 -10.86
N ALA A 133 3.34 -3.49 -10.43
CA ALA A 133 2.41 -2.84 -11.34
C ALA A 133 3.16 -1.96 -12.36
N TYR A 134 4.11 -1.16 -11.88
CA TYR A 134 4.95 -0.30 -12.73
C TYR A 134 5.75 -1.09 -13.78
N ILE A 135 6.53 -2.10 -13.39
CA ILE A 135 7.35 -2.86 -14.37
C ILE A 135 6.48 -3.64 -15.36
N VAL A 136 5.29 -4.10 -14.95
CA VAL A 136 4.32 -4.74 -15.85
C VAL A 136 3.73 -3.71 -16.84
N GLN A 137 3.39 -2.51 -16.39
CA GLN A 137 2.90 -1.44 -17.27
C GLN A 137 3.96 -0.99 -18.29
N VAL A 138 5.23 -0.92 -17.88
CA VAL A 138 6.37 -0.68 -18.79
C VAL A 138 6.49 -1.81 -19.82
N TYR A 139 6.41 -3.06 -19.39
CA TYR A 139 6.44 -4.22 -20.30
C TYR A 139 5.27 -4.23 -21.29
N GLN A 140 4.08 -3.80 -20.85
CA GLN A 140 2.89 -3.70 -21.70
C GLN A 140 2.95 -2.49 -22.67
N GLY A 141 3.96 -1.63 -22.56
CA GLY A 141 4.10 -0.42 -23.37
C GLY A 141 3.11 0.69 -23.00
N ILE A 142 2.50 0.61 -21.81
CA ILE A 142 1.62 1.67 -21.29
C ILE A 142 2.47 2.85 -20.81
N ILE A 143 3.59 2.56 -20.14
CA ILE A 143 4.59 3.54 -19.73
C ILE A 143 5.80 3.40 -20.66
N THR A 144 6.05 4.41 -21.47
CA THR A 144 7.13 4.41 -22.47
C THR A 144 8.22 5.44 -22.18
N ASP A 145 7.86 6.58 -21.58
CA ASP A 145 8.78 7.63 -21.18
C ASP A 145 8.77 7.82 -19.66
N PHE A 146 9.95 7.70 -19.06
CA PHE A 146 10.13 7.84 -17.62
C PHE A 146 11.59 8.15 -17.31
N ASN A 147 11.79 9.00 -16.30
CA ASN A 147 13.12 9.26 -15.73
C ASN A 147 13.21 8.79 -14.28
N PHE A 148 14.45 8.70 -13.77
CA PHE A 148 14.69 8.20 -12.42
C PHE A 148 14.00 9.04 -11.34
N LYS A 149 13.97 10.37 -11.51
CA LYS A 149 13.34 11.30 -10.56
C LYS A 149 11.83 11.07 -10.47
N GLU A 150 11.15 10.98 -11.60
CA GLU A 150 9.71 10.69 -11.63
C GLU A 150 9.39 9.33 -11.02
N TYR A 151 10.16 8.30 -11.36
CA TYR A 151 9.97 6.98 -10.77
C TYR A 151 10.24 6.98 -9.27
N ALA A 152 11.32 7.64 -8.81
CA ALA A 152 11.63 7.77 -7.39
C ALA A 152 10.54 8.55 -6.64
N LEU A 153 10.02 9.62 -7.22
CA LEU A 153 8.89 10.39 -6.67
C LEU A 153 7.64 9.52 -6.58
N PHE A 154 7.30 8.80 -7.66
CA PHE A 154 6.18 7.86 -7.69
C PHE A 154 6.30 6.80 -6.60
N ALA A 155 7.46 6.17 -6.49
CA ALA A 155 7.66 5.04 -5.59
C ALA A 155 7.78 5.47 -4.12
N SER A 156 8.29 6.68 -3.85
CA SER A 156 8.55 7.14 -2.49
C SER A 156 7.47 8.04 -1.91
N PHE A 157 6.60 8.67 -2.69
CA PHE A 157 5.64 9.69 -2.20
C PHE A 157 4.92 9.27 -0.91
N PHE A 158 5.35 9.87 0.22
CA PHE A 158 5.03 9.37 1.55
C PHE A 158 3.54 9.21 1.88
N PRO A 159 2.60 10.04 1.36
CA PRO A 159 1.19 9.86 1.66
C PRO A 159 0.68 8.47 1.29
N LYS A 160 1.22 7.87 0.22
CA LYS A 160 0.84 6.53 -0.21
C LYS A 160 1.76 5.39 0.25
N LEU A 161 2.92 5.71 0.82
CA LEU A 161 4.04 4.79 0.95
C LEU A 161 3.83 3.63 1.94
N ILE A 162 3.28 3.92 3.14
CA ILE A 162 3.16 2.91 4.20
C ILE A 162 1.89 2.07 3.99
N ASN A 163 0.71 2.67 4.18
CA ASN A 163 -0.59 1.98 4.03
C ASN A 163 -1.56 2.76 3.14
N GLY A 164 -1.06 3.56 2.20
CA GLY A 164 -1.95 4.38 1.38
C GLY A 164 -2.57 3.62 0.20
N PRO A 165 -3.38 4.30 -0.62
CA PRO A 165 -3.96 3.70 -1.82
C PRO A 165 -2.88 3.21 -2.80
N ILE A 166 -3.12 2.05 -3.43
CA ILE A 166 -2.25 1.52 -4.49
C ILE A 166 -2.54 2.30 -5.78
N ALA A 167 -1.90 3.47 -5.89
CA ALA A 167 -1.99 4.35 -7.05
C ALA A 167 -0.96 3.97 -8.12
N TYR A 168 -1.35 4.06 -9.40
CA TYR A 168 -0.47 3.73 -10.52
C TYR A 168 0.33 4.96 -10.99
N TYR A 169 1.40 4.70 -11.75
CA TYR A 169 2.35 5.74 -12.19
C TYR A 169 1.66 6.77 -13.08
N GLU A 170 0.92 6.29 -14.08
CA GLU A 170 0.13 7.06 -15.02
C GLU A 170 -0.94 7.95 -14.36
N GLU A 171 -1.46 7.54 -13.21
CA GLU A 171 -2.45 8.30 -12.46
C GLU A 171 -1.80 9.40 -11.61
N THR A 172 -0.54 9.22 -11.22
CA THR A 172 0.11 10.03 -10.18
C THR A 172 1.08 11.05 -10.76
N ILE A 173 2.02 10.61 -11.60
CA ILE A 173 3.14 11.46 -12.06
C ILE A 173 2.72 12.64 -12.93
N PRO A 174 1.76 12.50 -13.87
CA PRO A 174 1.29 13.65 -14.64
C PRO A 174 0.72 14.78 -13.77
N GLN A 175 0.23 14.47 -12.57
CA GLN A 175 -0.26 15.48 -11.64
C GLN A 175 0.88 16.32 -11.04
N PHE A 176 2.12 15.81 -10.93
CA PHE A 176 3.26 16.56 -10.37
C PHE A 176 3.89 17.57 -11.34
N THR A 177 3.57 17.47 -12.63
CA THR A 177 4.09 18.35 -13.69
C THR A 177 3.02 19.28 -14.26
N SER A 178 1.75 19.08 -13.91
CA SER A 178 0.65 19.93 -14.35
C SER A 178 0.82 21.39 -13.88
N PRO A 179 0.64 22.41 -14.75
CA PRO A 179 0.74 23.81 -14.36
C PRO A 179 -0.19 24.22 -13.19
N THR A 180 -1.32 23.51 -13.03
CA THR A 180 -2.30 23.78 -11.96
C THR A 180 -1.88 23.23 -10.61
N SER A 181 -1.04 22.20 -10.57
CA SER A 181 -0.55 21.60 -9.32
C SER A 181 0.71 22.28 -8.78
N LEU A 182 1.46 22.99 -9.65
CA LEU A 182 2.68 23.72 -9.29
C LEU A 182 2.42 25.00 -8.47
N LYS A 183 1.16 25.33 -8.18
CA LYS A 183 0.76 26.49 -7.36
C LYS A 183 -0.09 26.04 -6.18
N PRO A 184 -0.02 26.72 -5.02
CA PRO A 184 -0.93 26.46 -3.92
C PRO A 184 -2.39 26.59 -4.38
N ASN A 185 -3.21 25.57 -4.10
CA ASN A 185 -4.65 25.61 -4.32
C ASN A 185 -5.35 25.54 -2.96
N TYR A 186 -5.93 26.67 -2.54
CA TYR A 186 -6.56 26.78 -1.23
C TYR A 186 -7.80 25.90 -1.09
N ASP A 187 -8.53 25.63 -2.18
CA ASP A 187 -9.68 24.72 -2.15
C ASP A 187 -9.23 23.28 -1.87
N ASN A 188 -8.13 22.85 -2.50
CA ASN A 188 -7.56 21.53 -2.24
C ASN A 188 -7.00 21.43 -0.82
N MET A 189 -6.35 22.49 -0.31
CA MET A 189 -5.86 22.51 1.07
C MET A 189 -7.01 22.48 2.09
N ALA A 190 -8.12 23.18 1.84
CA ALA A 190 -9.30 23.15 2.70
C ALA A 190 -9.97 21.76 2.69
N LYS A 191 -10.19 21.18 1.50
CA LYS A 191 -10.70 19.80 1.35
C LYS A 191 -9.75 18.79 2.00
N GLY A 192 -8.45 18.95 1.79
CA GLY A 192 -7.41 18.11 2.36
C GLY A 192 -7.42 18.15 3.89
N SER A 193 -7.54 19.34 4.47
CA SER A 193 -7.68 19.53 5.92
C SER A 193 -8.91 18.81 6.45
N TYR A 194 -10.07 19.01 5.83
CA TYR A 194 -11.32 18.37 6.22
C TYR A 194 -11.21 16.83 6.22
N ILE A 195 -10.73 16.26 5.11
CA ILE A 195 -10.58 14.80 4.98
C ILE A 195 -9.55 14.27 5.99
N PHE A 196 -8.44 14.99 6.20
CA PHE A 196 -7.42 14.63 7.17
C PHE A 196 -7.99 14.57 8.61
N PHE A 197 -8.79 15.56 9.01
CA PHE A 197 -9.44 15.57 10.32
C PHE A 197 -10.49 14.47 10.49
N ILE A 198 -11.27 14.17 9.44
CA ILE A 198 -12.18 13.02 9.45
C ILE A 198 -11.38 11.71 9.64
N GLY A 199 -10.24 11.57 8.96
CA GLY A 199 -9.35 10.43 9.12
C GLY A 199 -8.80 10.29 10.55
N LEU A 200 -8.35 11.40 11.14
CA LEU A 200 -7.91 11.46 12.54
C LEU A 200 -9.02 11.05 13.50
N PHE A 201 -10.24 11.56 13.31
CA PHE A 201 -11.38 11.21 14.16
C PHE A 201 -11.71 9.72 14.07
N LYS A 202 -11.79 9.16 12.86
CA LYS A 202 -12.01 7.72 12.65
C LYS A 202 -10.96 6.88 13.36
N LYS A 203 -9.68 7.26 13.26
CA LYS A 203 -8.58 6.53 13.90
C LYS A 203 -8.61 6.66 15.42
N LEU A 204 -8.46 7.88 15.93
CA LEU A 204 -8.20 8.15 17.33
C LEU A 204 -9.43 8.00 18.22
N VAL A 205 -10.62 8.35 17.71
CA VAL A 205 -11.85 8.35 18.52
C VAL A 205 -12.62 7.04 18.33
N VAL A 206 -12.77 6.57 17.10
CA VAL A 206 -13.60 5.39 16.82
C VAL A 206 -12.78 4.10 16.90
N ALA A 207 -11.74 3.97 16.07
CA ALA A 207 -11.00 2.72 15.95
C ALA A 207 -10.24 2.37 17.22
N ASP A 208 -9.49 3.32 17.80
CA ASP A 208 -8.68 3.06 18.99
C ASP A 208 -9.56 2.77 20.23
N THR A 209 -10.77 3.35 20.32
CA THR A 209 -11.74 3.00 21.37
C THR A 209 -12.28 1.58 21.19
N LEU A 210 -12.66 1.20 19.97
CA LEU A 210 -13.14 -0.16 19.67
C LEU A 210 -12.03 -1.21 19.85
N ALA A 211 -10.78 -0.83 19.62
CA ALA A 211 -9.62 -1.69 19.83
C ALA A 211 -9.51 -2.17 21.28
N LEU A 212 -9.87 -1.32 22.27
CA LEU A 212 -9.86 -1.71 23.68
C LEU A 212 -10.83 -2.87 23.95
N VAL A 213 -12.02 -2.81 23.37
CA VAL A 213 -13.05 -3.87 23.50
C VAL A 213 -12.62 -5.12 22.75
N ALA A 214 -12.16 -4.98 21.50
CA ALA A 214 -11.74 -6.10 20.68
C ALA A 214 -10.55 -6.86 21.28
N ASN A 215 -9.51 -6.14 21.73
CA ASN A 215 -8.33 -6.76 22.34
C ASN A 215 -8.69 -7.49 23.63
N SER A 216 -9.45 -6.84 24.53
CA SER A 216 -9.88 -7.46 25.79
C SER A 216 -10.69 -8.74 25.57
N GLY A 217 -11.56 -8.74 24.54
CA GLY A 217 -12.33 -9.91 24.17
C GLY A 217 -11.45 -11.05 23.63
N PHE A 218 -10.56 -10.77 22.67
CA PHE A 218 -9.69 -11.80 22.09
C PHE A 218 -8.69 -12.37 23.10
N ASP A 219 -8.18 -11.56 24.04
CA ASP A 219 -7.30 -11.99 25.13
C ASP A 219 -8.00 -12.98 26.09
N ALA A 220 -9.33 -12.89 26.23
CA ALA A 220 -10.15 -13.75 27.06
C ALA A 220 -10.99 -14.79 26.25
N SER A 221 -10.60 -15.06 25.00
CA SER A 221 -11.40 -15.81 24.01
C SER A 221 -11.89 -17.20 24.45
N THR A 222 -11.21 -17.87 25.39
CA THR A 222 -11.61 -19.19 25.91
C THR A 222 -12.74 -19.14 26.95
N THR A 223 -13.06 -17.95 27.46
CA THR A 223 -14.01 -17.75 28.57
C THR A 223 -15.19 -16.84 28.23
N LEU A 224 -15.25 -16.34 26.98
CA LEU A 224 -16.32 -15.44 26.56
C LEU A 224 -17.68 -16.13 26.55
N THR A 225 -18.69 -15.44 27.07
CA THR A 225 -20.09 -15.76 26.78
C THR A 225 -20.43 -15.50 25.32
N VAL A 226 -21.57 -16.02 24.85
CA VAL A 226 -22.04 -15.83 23.47
C VAL A 226 -22.19 -14.34 23.11
N ILE A 227 -22.70 -13.53 24.04
CA ILE A 227 -22.91 -12.10 23.81
C ILE A 227 -21.55 -11.37 23.71
N GLU A 228 -20.62 -11.68 24.61
CA GLU A 228 -19.28 -11.08 24.60
C GLU A 228 -18.50 -11.46 23.35
N ALA A 229 -18.62 -12.70 22.87
CA ALA A 229 -18.01 -13.14 21.62
C ALA A 229 -18.50 -12.34 20.40
N TRP A 230 -19.82 -12.11 20.30
CA TRP A 230 -20.39 -11.27 19.25
C TRP A 230 -19.95 -9.80 19.35
N LEU A 231 -19.96 -9.23 20.56
CA LEU A 231 -19.49 -7.86 20.77
C LEU A 231 -18.01 -7.71 20.40
N THR A 232 -17.17 -8.67 20.76
CA THR A 232 -15.75 -8.71 20.41
C THR A 232 -15.56 -8.74 18.89
N SER A 233 -16.28 -9.63 18.20
CA SER A 233 -16.19 -9.78 16.74
C SER A 233 -16.65 -8.52 15.99
N LEU A 234 -17.76 -7.91 16.42
CA LEU A 234 -18.28 -6.68 15.84
C LEU A 234 -17.36 -5.48 16.15
N ALA A 235 -16.83 -5.38 17.37
CA ALA A 235 -15.88 -4.35 17.74
C ALA A 235 -14.63 -4.42 16.85
N TYR A 236 -14.08 -5.62 16.63
CA TYR A 236 -12.94 -5.83 15.74
C TYR A 236 -13.27 -5.49 14.27
N THR A 237 -14.46 -5.84 13.81
CA THR A 237 -14.94 -5.52 12.46
C THR A 237 -14.92 -4.02 12.20
N PHE A 238 -15.50 -3.24 13.11
CA PHE A 238 -15.51 -1.78 12.98
C PHE A 238 -14.15 -1.16 13.26
N GLN A 239 -13.37 -1.70 14.21
CA GLN A 239 -12.00 -1.26 14.48
C GLN A 239 -11.16 -1.30 13.21
N ILE A 240 -11.06 -2.46 12.54
CA ILE A 240 -10.24 -2.59 11.31
C ILE A 240 -10.69 -1.59 10.25
N TYR A 241 -12.01 -1.46 10.06
CA TYR A 241 -12.54 -0.54 9.05
C TYR A 241 -12.21 0.92 9.33
N PHE A 242 -12.43 1.39 10.56
CA PHE A 242 -12.19 2.78 10.91
C PHE A 242 -10.71 3.09 11.06
N ASP A 243 -9.89 2.13 11.50
CA ASP A 243 -8.44 2.27 11.54
C ASP A 243 -7.90 2.47 10.12
N PHE A 244 -8.23 1.54 9.23
CA PHE A 244 -7.67 1.57 7.89
C PHE A 244 -8.29 2.67 7.03
N SER A 245 -9.60 2.87 7.06
CA SER A 245 -10.22 4.00 6.33
C SER A 245 -9.78 5.35 6.90
N GLY A 246 -9.54 5.46 8.20
CA GLY A 246 -8.98 6.65 8.83
C GLY A 246 -7.57 6.97 8.33
N TYR A 247 -6.71 5.95 8.21
CA TYR A 247 -5.40 6.09 7.59
C TYR A 247 -5.48 6.56 6.14
N ILE A 248 -6.35 5.94 5.33
CA ILE A 248 -6.51 6.30 3.92
C ILE A 248 -7.01 7.74 3.77
N ASP A 249 -7.98 8.16 4.58
CA ASP A 249 -8.48 9.52 4.56
C ASP A 249 -7.38 10.52 4.94
N MET A 250 -6.57 10.24 5.97
CA MET A 250 -5.39 11.06 6.27
C MET A 250 -4.42 11.13 5.08
N ALA A 251 -4.12 10.01 4.44
CA ALA A 251 -3.25 9.95 3.26
C ALA A 251 -3.78 10.80 2.08
N ILE A 252 -5.07 10.68 1.77
CA ILE A 252 -5.74 11.48 0.72
C ILE A 252 -5.72 12.96 1.10
N GLY A 253 -6.04 13.27 2.36
CA GLY A 253 -6.01 14.62 2.90
C GLY A 253 -4.65 15.29 2.72
N ILE A 254 -3.58 14.61 3.11
CA ILE A 254 -2.19 15.07 2.93
C ILE A 254 -1.86 15.25 1.44
N ALA A 255 -2.20 14.29 0.58
CA ALA A 255 -1.89 14.37 -0.85
C ALA A 255 -2.55 15.56 -1.53
N LEU A 256 -3.77 15.93 -1.11
CA LEU A 256 -4.47 17.12 -1.60
C LEU A 256 -3.74 18.42 -1.30
N PHE A 257 -2.99 18.54 -0.20
CA PHE A 257 -2.16 19.73 0.04
C PHE A 257 -1.08 19.89 -1.04
N PHE A 258 -0.60 18.79 -1.62
CA PHE A 258 0.35 18.80 -2.76
C PHE A 258 -0.35 18.83 -4.12
N ASN A 259 -1.67 19.06 -4.16
CA ASN A 259 -2.51 19.01 -5.35
C ASN A 259 -2.53 17.65 -6.07
N ILE A 260 -2.30 16.56 -5.32
CA ILE A 260 -2.30 15.21 -5.86
C ILE A 260 -3.57 14.48 -5.41
N LEU A 261 -4.37 14.06 -6.38
CA LEU A 261 -5.55 13.25 -6.17
C LEU A 261 -5.16 11.77 -6.15
N LEU A 262 -5.25 11.16 -4.97
CA LEU A 262 -5.09 9.71 -4.81
C LEU A 262 -6.44 8.99 -4.98
N PRO A 263 -6.44 7.74 -5.48
CA PRO A 263 -7.67 6.96 -5.63
C PRO A 263 -8.30 6.64 -4.27
N ILE A 264 -9.63 6.61 -4.24
CA ILE A 264 -10.39 6.20 -3.06
C ILE A 264 -10.18 4.71 -2.78
N ASN A 265 -10.08 4.34 -1.50
CA ASN A 265 -9.92 2.94 -1.10
C ASN A 265 -11.17 2.36 -0.42
N PHE A 266 -12.04 3.21 0.12
CA PHE A 266 -13.26 2.79 0.82
C PHE A 266 -14.48 3.59 0.37
N ASN A 267 -15.60 2.89 0.16
CA ASN A 267 -16.88 3.51 -0.20
C ASN A 267 -18.07 2.88 0.55
N SER A 268 -18.15 3.16 1.85
CA SER A 268 -19.19 2.64 2.76
C SER A 268 -19.43 1.12 2.60
N PRO A 269 -18.41 0.26 2.81
CA PRO A 269 -18.46 -1.17 2.47
C PRO A 269 -19.57 -1.94 3.19
N TYR A 270 -19.89 -1.61 4.43
CA TYR A 270 -20.97 -2.28 5.18
C TYR A 270 -22.40 -1.88 4.73
N LYS A 271 -22.54 -0.97 3.77
CA LYS A 271 -23.82 -0.71 3.08
C LYS A 271 -24.01 -1.59 1.84
N ALA A 272 -23.08 -2.50 1.56
CA ALA A 272 -23.15 -3.37 0.40
C ALA A 272 -24.34 -4.35 0.50
N MET A 273 -25.03 -4.55 -0.63
CA MET A 273 -26.18 -5.46 -0.70
C MET A 273 -25.79 -6.92 -1.00
N ASN A 274 -24.54 -7.17 -1.37
CA ASN A 274 -23.99 -8.50 -1.64
C ASN A 274 -22.45 -8.49 -1.60
N ILE A 275 -21.83 -9.66 -1.60
CA ILE A 275 -20.36 -9.82 -1.49
C ILE A 275 -19.60 -9.17 -2.65
N ARG A 276 -20.16 -9.18 -3.87
CA ARG A 276 -19.53 -8.53 -5.03
C ARG A 276 -19.53 -7.01 -4.90
N ASP A 277 -20.61 -6.43 -4.38
CA ASP A 277 -20.69 -5.00 -4.06
C ASP A 277 -19.74 -4.64 -2.90
N PHE A 278 -19.61 -5.51 -1.89
CA PHE A 278 -18.67 -5.31 -0.78
C PHE A 278 -17.23 -5.13 -1.28
N TRP A 279 -16.73 -6.02 -2.14
CA TRP A 279 -15.36 -5.92 -2.68
C TRP A 279 -15.14 -4.75 -3.64
N LYS A 280 -16.21 -4.16 -4.18
CA LYS A 280 -16.14 -2.88 -4.94
C LYS A 280 -16.08 -1.65 -4.03
N ARG A 281 -16.26 -1.82 -2.73
CA ARG A 281 -16.31 -0.75 -1.72
C ARG A 281 -15.25 -0.88 -0.63
N TRP A 282 -14.72 -2.08 -0.42
CA TRP A 282 -13.66 -2.40 0.52
C TRP A 282 -12.32 -2.51 -0.21
N HIS A 283 -11.31 -1.81 0.30
CA HIS A 283 -9.93 -1.83 -0.21
C HIS A 283 -9.84 -1.81 -1.75
N ILE A 284 -10.55 -0.86 -2.36
CA ILE A 284 -10.80 -0.78 -3.81
C ILE A 284 -9.52 -0.87 -4.63
N THR A 285 -8.43 -0.22 -4.18
CA THR A 285 -7.17 -0.24 -4.94
C THR A 285 -6.48 -1.59 -4.91
N LEU A 286 -6.63 -2.37 -3.83
CA LEU A 286 -6.15 -3.74 -3.76
C LEU A 286 -6.98 -4.65 -4.65
N THR A 287 -8.32 -4.55 -4.58
CA THR A 287 -9.21 -5.29 -5.48
C THR A 287 -8.87 -5.02 -6.94
N ARG A 288 -8.57 -3.76 -7.29
CA ARG A 288 -8.09 -3.37 -8.62
C ARG A 288 -6.80 -4.09 -8.98
N PHE A 289 -5.79 -4.05 -8.12
CA PHE A 289 -4.50 -4.72 -8.34
C PHE A 289 -4.67 -6.23 -8.54
N LEU A 290 -5.37 -6.91 -7.63
CA LEU A 290 -5.62 -8.36 -7.71
C LEU A 290 -6.37 -8.73 -8.99
N THR A 291 -7.36 -7.91 -9.38
CA THR A 291 -8.11 -8.12 -10.62
C THR A 291 -7.22 -8.01 -11.85
N THR A 292 -6.43 -6.93 -11.94
CA THR A 292 -5.61 -6.61 -13.11
C THR A 292 -4.39 -7.52 -13.27
N TYR A 293 -3.69 -7.83 -12.18
CA TYR A 293 -2.37 -8.48 -12.23
C TYR A 293 -2.40 -9.97 -11.85
N ILE A 294 -3.51 -10.48 -11.32
CA ILE A 294 -3.64 -11.91 -10.96
C ILE A 294 -4.83 -12.53 -11.68
N TYR A 295 -6.05 -12.05 -11.42
CA TYR A 295 -7.27 -12.69 -11.90
C TYR A 295 -7.42 -12.66 -13.43
N ILE A 296 -7.21 -11.51 -14.08
CA ILE A 296 -7.30 -11.38 -15.54
C ILE A 296 -6.23 -12.23 -16.25
N PRO A 297 -4.94 -12.20 -15.83
CA PRO A 297 -3.90 -13.07 -16.39
C PRO A 297 -4.19 -14.58 -16.26
N LEU A 298 -4.91 -15.02 -15.22
CA LEU A 298 -5.36 -16.41 -15.07
C LEU A 298 -6.50 -16.82 -16.02
N GLY A 299 -6.95 -15.92 -16.90
CA GLY A 299 -8.02 -16.13 -17.87
C GLY A 299 -9.36 -15.52 -17.49
N GLY A 300 -9.47 -14.91 -16.30
CA GLY A 300 -10.70 -14.28 -15.81
C GLY A 300 -11.91 -15.20 -15.92
N ASN A 301 -12.95 -14.75 -16.64
CA ASN A 301 -14.20 -15.48 -16.90
C ASN A 301 -14.21 -16.31 -18.21
N ARG A 302 -13.10 -16.39 -18.95
CA ARG A 302 -13.12 -16.85 -20.36
C ARG A 302 -13.33 -18.36 -20.53
N ASN A 303 -13.02 -19.17 -19.52
CA ASN A 303 -12.98 -20.64 -19.62
C ASN A 303 -14.11 -21.32 -18.82
N GLY A 304 -15.28 -20.69 -18.75
CA GLY A 304 -16.46 -21.21 -18.05
C GLY A 304 -16.43 -21.07 -16.53
N GLU A 305 -17.46 -21.61 -15.88
CA GLU A 305 -17.72 -21.42 -14.45
C GLU A 305 -16.64 -22.04 -13.56
N ALA A 306 -16.25 -23.29 -13.81
CA ALA A 306 -15.23 -23.97 -13.01
C ALA A 306 -13.87 -23.25 -13.03
N SER A 307 -13.46 -22.73 -14.19
CA SER A 307 -12.23 -21.92 -14.30
C SER A 307 -12.38 -20.59 -13.58
N THR A 308 -13.57 -19.99 -13.64
CA THR A 308 -13.86 -18.73 -12.95
C THR A 308 -13.75 -18.90 -11.43
N LEU A 309 -14.39 -19.93 -10.88
CA LEU A 309 -14.32 -20.26 -9.44
C LEU A 309 -12.88 -20.54 -9.00
N ARG A 310 -12.13 -21.35 -9.77
CA ARG A 310 -10.70 -21.59 -9.50
C ARG A 310 -9.91 -20.29 -9.49
N ASN A 311 -10.11 -19.41 -10.47
CA ASN A 311 -9.39 -18.14 -10.57
C ASN A 311 -9.74 -17.19 -9.41
N ILE A 312 -10.99 -17.19 -8.96
CA ILE A 312 -11.44 -16.43 -7.78
C ILE A 312 -10.73 -16.95 -6.53
N ILE A 313 -10.79 -18.27 -6.26
CA ILE A 313 -10.15 -18.89 -5.09
C ILE A 313 -8.66 -18.61 -5.07
N ILE A 314 -7.96 -18.79 -6.19
CA ILE A 314 -6.52 -18.49 -6.28
C ILE A 314 -6.25 -17.01 -5.94
N THR A 315 -7.06 -16.10 -6.48
CA THR A 315 -6.89 -14.66 -6.25
C THR A 315 -7.10 -14.29 -4.78
N PHE A 316 -8.14 -14.83 -4.13
CA PHE A 316 -8.43 -14.56 -2.72
C PHE A 316 -7.47 -15.26 -1.76
N VAL A 317 -6.99 -16.47 -2.07
CA VAL A 317 -5.95 -17.14 -1.28
C VAL A 317 -4.63 -16.34 -1.35
N ILE A 318 -4.26 -15.84 -2.54
CA ILE A 318 -3.09 -14.93 -2.67
C ILE A 318 -3.32 -13.64 -1.88
N SER A 319 -4.54 -13.08 -1.89
CA SER A 319 -4.91 -11.93 -1.06
C SER A 319 -4.77 -12.24 0.44
N GLY A 320 -5.24 -13.41 0.88
CA GLY A 320 -5.09 -13.90 2.24
C GLY A 320 -3.63 -13.99 2.65
N PHE A 321 -2.81 -14.69 1.87
CA PHE A 321 -1.36 -14.71 2.06
C PHE A 321 -0.82 -13.29 2.17
N TRP A 322 -1.19 -12.39 1.25
CA TRP A 322 -0.76 -11.01 1.28
C TRP A 322 -1.11 -10.28 2.57
N HIS A 323 -2.25 -10.54 3.21
CA HIS A 323 -2.64 -9.87 4.45
C HIS A 323 -1.75 -10.26 5.64
N GLY A 324 -1.31 -11.52 5.76
CA GLY A 324 -0.46 -11.91 6.88
C GLY A 324 0.16 -13.31 6.76
N ALA A 325 1.18 -13.53 7.58
CA ALA A 325 1.98 -14.75 7.60
C ALA A 325 1.43 -15.74 8.64
N GLY A 326 0.23 -16.27 8.38
CA GLY A 326 -0.44 -17.23 9.27
C GLY A 326 -1.56 -18.00 8.56
N TRP A 327 -1.83 -19.22 9.00
CA TRP A 327 -2.84 -20.09 8.41
C TRP A 327 -4.26 -19.49 8.47
N THR A 328 -4.56 -18.70 9.49
CA THR A 328 -5.84 -17.98 9.61
C THR A 328 -6.11 -17.06 8.43
N PHE A 329 -5.07 -16.41 7.88
CA PHE A 329 -5.21 -15.56 6.69
C PHE A 329 -5.41 -16.37 5.41
N VAL A 330 -4.81 -17.56 5.32
CA VAL A 330 -5.02 -18.49 4.19
C VAL A 330 -6.46 -18.98 4.19
N PHE A 331 -6.97 -19.40 5.35
CA PHE A 331 -8.38 -19.79 5.51
C PHE A 331 -9.32 -18.62 5.23
N TRP A 332 -9.00 -17.41 5.70
CA TRP A 332 -9.77 -16.21 5.38
C TRP A 332 -9.85 -15.93 3.88
N GLY A 333 -8.79 -16.20 3.12
CA GLY A 333 -8.79 -16.07 1.66
C GLY A 333 -9.46 -17.23 0.92
N PHE A 334 -9.69 -18.36 1.59
CA PHE A 334 -10.39 -19.51 1.00
C PHE A 334 -11.91 -19.43 1.18
N LEU A 335 -12.36 -18.92 2.34
CA LEU A 335 -13.76 -18.62 2.66
C LEU A 335 -14.30 -17.49 1.77
#